data_AF-A0A3D8Y653-F1
#
_entry.id   AF-A0A3D8Y653-F1
#
_cell.length_a   1.000
_cell.length_b   1.000
_cell.length_c   1.000
_cell.angle_alpha   90.00
_cell.angle_beta   90.00
_cell.angle_gamma   90.00
#
_symmetry.space_group_name_H-M   'P 1'
#
loop_
_entity.id
_entity.type
_entity.pdbx_description
1 polymer ?
#
loop_
_entity_poly.entity_id
_entity_poly.type
_entity_poly.pdbx_seq_one_letter_code
_entity_poly.pdbx_strand_id
1 'polypeptide(L)'
;MKKLFLIALLCTSCARLVPLKNQYDEQSRIAVISRPLQDVLDDFALLAVENSYPVESSDARSGLITVGPTKFPRHGGFESKSGRVPNPDAFIVAERYSDQYPDRTDKFTFTASWNLLIVPVDSRTTRIRIKLYDTKAFTSDYTLKGKSTGRFENWLIEQLSKK
;
A
#
# COMPACT_ATOMS: atom_id res chain seq x y z
N MET A 1 -22.65 -27.60 45.64
CA MET A 1 -22.77 -26.48 44.68
C MET A 1 -21.40 -25.85 44.39
N LYS A 2 -20.46 -26.58 43.77
CA LYS A 2 -19.09 -26.06 43.47
C LYS A 2 -18.58 -26.42 42.06
N LYS A 3 -19.40 -27.06 41.21
CA LYS A 3 -18.98 -27.57 39.89
C LYS A 3 -19.49 -26.75 38.69
N LEU A 4 -20.16 -25.62 38.91
CA LEU A 4 -20.76 -24.79 37.85
C LEU A 4 -19.94 -23.54 37.47
N PHE A 5 -18.84 -23.25 38.17
CA PHE A 5 -18.03 -22.05 37.92
C PHE A 5 -16.91 -22.22 36.88
N LEU A 6 -16.66 -23.45 36.41
CA LEU A 6 -15.53 -23.73 35.50
C LEU A 6 -15.87 -23.56 34.00
N ILE A 7 -17.16 -23.47 33.64
CA ILE A 7 -17.60 -23.39 32.23
C ILE A 7 -17.72 -21.94 31.75
N ALA A 8 -17.83 -20.96 32.66
CA ALA A 8 -17.95 -19.54 32.31
C ALA A 8 -16.62 -18.87 31.92
N LEU A 9 -15.47 -19.53 32.08
CA LEU A 9 -14.15 -18.98 31.73
C LEU A 9 -13.72 -19.25 30.27
N LEU A 10 -14.48 -20.02 29.50
CA LEU A 10 -14.08 -20.45 28.14
C LEU A 10 -14.60 -19.53 27.02
N CYS A 11 -15.26 -18.41 27.33
CA CYS A 11 -15.98 -17.61 26.30
C CYS A 11 -15.42 -16.21 26.00
N THR A 12 -14.26 -15.78 26.55
CA THR A 12 -13.90 -14.34 26.48
C THR A 12 -12.65 -13.98 25.67
N SER A 13 -12.10 -14.88 24.84
CA SER A 13 -10.96 -14.51 23.98
C SER A 13 -11.17 -14.89 22.51
N CYS A 14 -12.23 -14.36 21.89
CA CYS A 14 -12.24 -14.27 20.43
C CYS A 14 -11.47 -13.02 20.03
N ALA A 15 -10.31 -13.18 19.40
CA ALA A 15 -9.65 -12.10 18.69
C ALA A 15 -10.66 -11.51 17.69
N ARG A 16 -10.91 -10.20 17.76
CA ARG A 16 -11.85 -9.50 16.86
C ARG A 16 -11.06 -8.65 15.89
N LEU A 17 -11.49 -8.64 14.63
CA LEU A 17 -10.97 -7.69 13.66
C LEU A 17 -11.32 -6.27 14.11
N VAL A 18 -10.31 -5.40 14.16
CA VAL A 18 -10.44 -3.98 14.47
C VAL A 18 -10.31 -3.22 13.14
N PRO A 19 -11.39 -2.58 12.67
CA PRO A 19 -11.34 -1.78 11.45
C PRO A 19 -10.47 -0.54 11.65
N LEU A 20 -9.98 0.01 10.54
CA LEU A 20 -9.27 1.28 10.51
C LEU A 20 -10.18 2.42 10.98
N LYS A 21 -9.65 3.29 11.83
CA LYS A 21 -10.33 4.47 12.37
C LYS A 21 -10.17 5.68 11.47
N ASN A 22 -9.00 5.90 10.90
CA ASN A 22 -8.80 7.03 9.99
C ASN A 22 -9.42 6.75 8.62
N GLN A 23 -9.79 7.85 7.97
CA GLN A 23 -10.12 7.84 6.55
C GLN A 23 -8.81 7.99 5.76
N TYR A 24 -8.39 6.89 5.14
CA TYR A 24 -7.27 6.89 4.20
C TYR A 24 -7.77 7.29 2.83
N ASP A 25 -7.06 8.19 2.17
CA ASP A 25 -7.42 8.67 0.85
C ASP A 25 -7.07 7.60 -0.21
N GLU A 26 -8.10 6.95 -0.74
CA GLU A 26 -8.00 5.94 -1.81
C GLU A 26 -8.00 6.54 -3.22
N GLN A 27 -7.99 7.88 -3.33
CA GLN A 27 -7.92 8.55 -4.62
C GLN A 27 -6.53 8.40 -5.23
N SER A 28 -6.50 8.41 -6.56
CA SER A 28 -5.24 8.44 -7.29
C SER A 28 -4.49 9.75 -7.00
N ARG A 29 -3.17 9.67 -6.89
CA ARG A 29 -2.32 10.86 -6.92
C ARG A 29 -2.04 11.23 -8.36
N ILE A 30 -2.05 12.53 -8.65
CA ILE A 30 -1.83 13.08 -9.98
C ILE A 30 -0.71 14.12 -9.86
N ALA A 31 0.25 14.08 -10.77
CA ALA A 31 1.31 15.08 -10.88
C ALA A 31 1.57 15.44 -12.35
N VAL A 32 2.09 16.63 -12.57
CA VAL A 32 2.56 17.09 -13.88
C VAL A 32 4.07 17.33 -13.75
N ILE A 33 4.84 16.61 -14.54
CA ILE A 33 6.30 16.62 -14.54
C ILE A 33 6.76 17.37 -15.79
N SER A 34 7.65 18.34 -15.62
CA SER A 34 8.23 19.13 -16.73
C SER A 34 9.36 18.37 -17.43
N ARG A 35 9.05 17.16 -17.89
CA ARG A 35 9.92 16.29 -18.69
C ARG A 35 9.14 15.65 -19.85
N PRO A 36 9.78 15.40 -21.01
CA PRO A 36 9.21 14.61 -22.10
C PRO A 36 8.75 13.22 -21.64
N LEU A 37 7.75 12.67 -22.33
CA LEU A 37 7.18 11.36 -22.02
C LEU A 37 8.23 10.25 -22.01
N GLN A 38 9.12 10.24 -23.01
CA GLN A 38 10.11 9.18 -23.16
C GLN A 38 11.05 9.12 -21.96
N ASP A 39 11.56 10.27 -21.51
CA ASP A 39 12.44 10.36 -20.34
C ASP A 39 11.77 9.81 -19.06
N VAL A 40 10.48 10.08 -18.88
CA VAL A 40 9.71 9.58 -17.72
C VAL A 40 9.48 8.06 -17.82
N LEU A 41 9.23 7.54 -19.03
CA LEU A 41 9.08 6.11 -19.28
C LEU A 41 10.39 5.35 -19.06
N ASP A 42 11.51 5.91 -19.51
CA ASP A 42 12.83 5.30 -19.36
C ASP A 42 13.22 5.20 -17.88
N ASP A 43 13.01 6.27 -17.10
CA ASP A 43 13.24 6.26 -15.66
C ASP A 43 12.30 5.30 -14.93
N PHE A 44 11.05 5.22 -15.36
CA PHE A 44 10.12 4.23 -14.82
C PHE A 44 10.60 2.79 -15.10
N ALA A 45 11.07 2.52 -16.30
CA ALA A 45 11.59 1.20 -16.67
C ALA A 45 12.80 0.81 -15.81
N LEU A 46 13.72 1.76 -15.57
CA LEU A 46 14.85 1.56 -14.66
C LEU A 46 14.38 1.26 -13.24
N LEU A 47 13.48 2.08 -12.68
CA LEU A 47 12.92 1.86 -11.34
C LEU A 47 12.22 0.51 -11.23
N ALA A 48 11.49 0.09 -12.26
CA ALA A 48 10.80 -1.19 -12.29
C ALA A 48 11.78 -2.37 -12.24
N VAL A 49 12.90 -2.28 -12.95
CA VAL A 49 13.95 -3.30 -12.91
C VAL A 49 14.66 -3.30 -11.54
N GLU A 50 15.09 -2.13 -11.05
CA GLU A 50 15.81 -1.98 -9.79
C GLU A 50 15.01 -2.51 -8.59
N ASN A 51 13.70 -2.27 -8.58
CA ASN A 51 12.82 -2.69 -7.50
C ASN A 51 12.13 -4.03 -7.77
N SER A 52 12.44 -4.70 -8.89
CA SER A 52 11.82 -5.96 -9.32
C SER A 52 10.29 -5.88 -9.32
N TYR A 53 9.73 -4.79 -9.85
CA TYR A 53 8.29 -4.62 -9.94
C TYR A 53 7.69 -5.58 -10.98
N PRO A 54 6.68 -6.38 -10.60
CA PRO A 54 6.05 -7.33 -11.51
C PRO A 54 5.08 -6.59 -12.45
N VAL A 55 5.59 -6.04 -13.54
CA VAL A 55 4.74 -5.39 -14.57
C VAL A 55 3.90 -6.46 -15.26
N GLU A 56 2.58 -6.43 -15.05
CA GLU A 56 1.65 -7.42 -15.61
C GLU A 56 1.17 -7.02 -17.01
N SER A 57 0.95 -5.72 -17.23
CA SER A 57 0.58 -5.18 -18.53
C SER A 57 1.05 -3.75 -18.72
N SER A 58 1.30 -3.39 -19.98
CA SER A 58 1.60 -2.03 -20.40
C SER A 58 0.90 -1.78 -21.74
N ASP A 59 0.00 -0.79 -21.77
CA ASP A 59 -0.64 -0.32 -22.98
C ASP A 59 -0.01 1.01 -23.40
N ALA A 60 0.88 0.94 -24.39
CA ALA A 60 1.58 2.10 -24.92
C ALA A 60 0.65 3.17 -25.50
N ARG A 61 -0.58 2.82 -25.93
CA ARG A 61 -1.52 3.80 -26.50
C ARG A 61 -2.19 4.65 -25.43
N SER A 62 -2.62 4.03 -24.34
CA SER A 62 -3.23 4.74 -23.21
C SER A 62 -2.21 5.28 -22.22
N GLY A 63 -0.98 4.75 -22.24
CA GLY A 63 0.04 5.03 -21.23
C GLY A 63 -0.24 4.36 -19.90
N LEU A 64 -1.16 3.39 -19.85
CA LEU A 64 -1.52 2.64 -18.65
C LEU A 64 -0.58 1.46 -18.44
N ILE A 65 -0.01 1.38 -17.25
CA ILE A 65 0.85 0.31 -16.79
C ILE A 65 0.22 -0.27 -15.53
N THR A 66 0.01 -1.59 -15.51
CA THR A 66 -0.49 -2.32 -14.36
C THR A 66 0.64 -3.12 -13.75
N VAL A 67 0.87 -2.92 -12.46
CA VAL A 67 1.88 -3.62 -11.68
C VAL A 67 1.19 -4.53 -10.68
N GLY A 68 1.57 -5.79 -10.70
CA GLY A 68 1.05 -6.82 -9.82
C GLY A 68 1.49 -6.65 -8.36
N PRO A 69 1.21 -7.66 -7.52
CA PRO A 69 1.47 -7.60 -6.09
C PRO A 69 2.94 -7.30 -5.76
N THR A 70 3.19 -6.07 -5.31
CA THR A 70 4.50 -5.59 -4.87
C THR A 70 4.62 -5.72 -3.36
N LYS A 71 5.76 -6.16 -2.83
CA LYS A 71 5.99 -6.31 -1.38
C LYS A 71 6.59 -5.05 -0.79
N PHE A 72 6.13 -4.65 0.40
CA PHE A 72 6.56 -3.45 1.12
C PHE A 72 7.08 -3.79 2.52
N PRO A 73 8.22 -4.50 2.64
CA PRO A 73 8.65 -5.12 3.89
C PRO A 73 8.93 -4.15 5.05
N ARG A 74 9.24 -2.88 4.75
CA ARG A 74 9.48 -1.82 5.76
C ARG A 74 8.47 -0.67 5.72
N HIS A 75 7.57 -0.69 4.74
CA HIS A 75 6.60 0.38 4.49
C HIS A 75 5.17 -0.08 4.75
N GLY A 76 5.01 -0.99 5.72
CA GLY A 76 3.72 -1.42 6.24
C GLY A 76 3.52 -0.96 7.68
N GLY A 77 2.26 -0.91 8.11
CA GLY A 77 1.94 -0.62 9.50
C GLY A 77 0.48 -0.90 9.87
N PHE A 78 0.19 -0.66 11.14
CA PHE A 78 -1.15 -0.74 11.71
C PHE A 78 -1.48 0.55 12.46
N GLU A 79 -2.75 0.85 12.64
CA GLU A 79 -3.17 1.91 13.54
C GLU A 79 -3.06 1.48 15.02
N SER A 80 -2.61 2.40 15.85
CA SER A 80 -2.73 2.32 17.31
C SER A 80 -4.19 2.43 17.78
N LYS A 81 -4.43 2.25 19.09
CA LYS A 81 -5.77 2.43 19.69
C LYS A 81 -6.38 3.80 19.39
N SER A 82 -5.57 4.85 19.25
CA SER A 82 -6.05 6.21 18.97
C SER A 82 -6.23 6.50 17.47
N GLY A 83 -5.98 5.53 16.59
CA GLY A 83 -5.98 5.72 15.14
C GLY A 83 -4.64 6.22 14.59
N ARG A 84 -3.67 6.62 15.42
CA ARG A 84 -2.35 7.03 14.92
C ARG A 84 -1.59 5.85 14.30
N VAL A 85 -0.93 6.07 13.16
CA VAL A 85 0.02 5.11 12.55
C VAL A 85 1.41 5.31 13.17
N PRO A 86 1.95 4.33 13.91
CA PRO A 86 3.27 4.48 14.56
C PRO A 86 4.44 4.51 13.57
N ASN A 87 4.34 3.76 12.45
CA ASN A 87 5.32 3.81 11.37
C ASN A 87 5.03 5.03 10.47
N PRO A 88 5.81 6.12 10.54
CA PRO A 88 5.56 7.31 9.74
C PRO A 88 5.78 7.08 8.25
N ASP A 89 6.57 6.07 7.86
CA ASP A 89 6.93 5.77 6.48
C ASP A 89 6.08 4.66 5.85
N ALA A 90 4.98 4.28 6.51
CA ALA A 90 4.07 3.27 6.01
C ALA A 90 3.40 3.74 4.71
N PHE A 91 3.58 2.98 3.63
CA PHE A 91 2.82 3.09 2.39
C PHE A 91 1.44 2.45 2.52
N ILE A 92 1.35 1.36 3.31
CA ILE A 92 0.12 0.62 3.54
C ILE A 92 -0.15 0.58 5.03
N VAL A 93 -1.40 0.87 5.42
CA VAL A 93 -1.90 0.60 6.76
C VAL A 93 -2.97 -0.46 6.68
N ALA A 94 -2.82 -1.53 7.46
CA ALA A 94 -3.75 -2.64 7.50
C ALA A 94 -4.66 -2.59 8.73
N GLU A 95 -5.83 -3.22 8.60
CA GLU A 95 -6.65 -3.67 9.73
C GLU A 95 -5.81 -4.57 10.65
N ARG A 96 -6.31 -4.89 11.84
CA ARG A 96 -5.61 -5.77 12.78
C ARG A 96 -6.55 -6.52 13.68
N TYR A 97 -6.07 -7.57 14.33
CA TYR A 97 -6.82 -8.19 15.42
C TYR A 97 -6.67 -7.43 16.74
N SER A 98 -7.68 -7.54 17.59
CA SER A 98 -7.77 -6.84 18.88
C SER A 98 -6.69 -7.23 19.88
N ASP A 99 -6.00 -8.34 19.68
CA ASP A 99 -4.89 -8.84 20.49
C ASP A 99 -3.50 -8.53 19.87
N GLN A 100 -3.49 -7.94 18.67
CA GLN A 100 -2.29 -7.56 17.94
C GLN A 100 -2.20 -6.04 17.87
N TYR A 101 -1.46 -5.48 18.83
CA TYR A 101 -1.12 -4.05 18.93
C TYR A 101 0.33 -3.84 18.44
N PRO A 102 0.71 -2.61 18.05
CA PRO A 102 1.50 -2.30 16.85
C PRO A 102 2.97 -2.79 16.83
N ASP A 103 3.38 -3.56 17.82
CA ASP A 103 4.78 -3.95 18.02
C ASP A 103 5.21 -5.16 17.16
N ARG A 104 4.28 -5.76 16.39
CA ARG A 104 4.56 -6.96 15.57
C ARG A 104 4.19 -6.82 14.09
N THR A 105 4.75 -5.81 13.42
CA THR A 105 4.66 -5.70 11.94
C THR A 105 5.59 -6.68 11.22
N ASP A 106 6.63 -7.17 11.91
CA ASP A 106 7.63 -8.13 11.45
C ASP A 106 7.02 -9.46 10.96
N LYS A 107 5.87 -9.84 11.52
CA LYS A 107 5.15 -11.07 11.15
C LYS A 107 4.33 -10.96 9.87
N PHE A 108 4.18 -9.75 9.33
CA PHE A 108 3.28 -9.48 8.22
C PHE A 108 4.04 -9.14 6.95
N THR A 109 3.59 -9.72 5.84
CA THR A 109 3.96 -9.23 4.51
C THR A 109 2.90 -8.24 4.04
N PHE A 110 3.29 -7.00 3.84
CA PHE A 110 2.43 -5.96 3.26
C PHE A 110 2.60 -5.95 1.74
N THR A 111 1.49 -5.95 1.02
CA THR A 111 1.50 -5.94 -0.45
C THR A 111 0.37 -5.11 -1.03
N ALA A 112 0.59 -4.59 -2.22
CA ALA A 112 -0.44 -3.97 -3.06
C ALA A 112 -0.10 -4.16 -4.53
N SER A 113 -1.14 -4.18 -5.36
CA SER A 113 -1.02 -3.94 -6.79
C SER A 113 -1.27 -2.47 -7.07
N TRP A 114 -0.86 -1.97 -8.23
CA TRP A 114 -1.02 -0.55 -8.52
C TRP A 114 -0.99 -0.25 -10.02
N ASN A 115 -1.63 0.86 -10.37
CA ASN A 115 -1.67 1.38 -11.73
C ASN A 115 -0.87 2.66 -11.81
N LEU A 116 -0.15 2.82 -12.92
CA LEU A 116 0.52 4.03 -13.34
C LEU A 116 0.01 4.43 -14.72
N LEU A 117 -0.52 5.63 -14.85
CA LEU A 117 -0.91 6.22 -16.12
C LEU A 117 0.07 7.36 -16.42
N ILE A 118 0.77 7.28 -17.55
CA ILE A 118 1.75 8.28 -18.00
C ILE A 118 1.29 8.80 -19.35
N VAL A 119 0.91 10.07 -19.43
CA VAL A 119 0.40 10.68 -20.68
C VAL A 119 1.10 12.00 -20.99
N PRO A 120 1.44 12.27 -22.26
CA PRO A 120 2.01 13.56 -22.63
C PRO A 120 0.95 14.66 -22.45
N VAL A 121 1.36 15.80 -21.93
CA VAL A 121 0.58 17.04 -21.95
C VAL A 121 1.01 17.89 -23.15
N ASP A 122 2.32 17.99 -23.36
CA ASP A 122 2.96 18.64 -24.51
C ASP A 122 4.35 17.98 -24.76
N SER A 123 5.19 18.58 -25.62
CA SER A 123 6.50 18.02 -25.99
C SER A 123 7.53 17.99 -24.85
N ARG A 124 7.29 18.71 -23.75
CA ARG A 124 8.20 18.82 -22.61
C ARG A 124 7.55 18.51 -21.27
N THR A 125 6.27 18.14 -21.27
CA THR A 125 5.49 17.97 -20.06
C THR A 125 4.71 16.67 -20.10
N THR A 126 4.77 15.91 -19.01
CA THR A 126 4.10 14.62 -18.85
C THR A 126 3.23 14.64 -17.60
N ARG A 127 2.00 14.15 -17.71
CA ARG A 127 1.11 13.94 -16.57
C ARG A 127 1.21 12.49 -16.15
N ILE A 128 1.41 12.28 -14.85
CA ILE A 128 1.37 10.95 -14.24
C ILE A 128 0.20 10.84 -13.27
N ARG A 129 -0.41 9.66 -13.20
CA ARG A 129 -1.43 9.31 -12.21
C ARG A 129 -1.14 7.92 -11.65
N ILE A 130 -1.09 7.81 -10.33
CA ILE A 130 -0.76 6.56 -9.64
C ILE A 130 -1.90 6.19 -8.69
N LYS A 131 -2.22 4.90 -8.59
CA LYS A 131 -3.19 4.39 -7.62
C LYS A 131 -2.80 3.01 -7.13
N LEU A 132 -2.65 2.87 -5.80
CA LEU A 132 -2.61 1.56 -5.15
C LEU A 132 -4.01 0.94 -5.06
N TYR A 133 -4.08 -0.38 -5.26
CA TYR A 133 -5.26 -1.19 -5.07
C TYR A 133 -4.88 -2.59 -4.58
N ASP A 134 -5.87 -3.39 -4.16
CA ASP A 134 -5.64 -4.71 -3.53
C ASP A 134 -4.59 -4.66 -2.39
N THR A 135 -4.63 -3.58 -1.62
CA THR A 135 -3.75 -3.36 -0.47
C THR A 135 -4.10 -4.31 0.66
N LYS A 136 -3.14 -5.12 1.11
CA LYS A 136 -3.33 -6.13 2.15
C LYS A 136 -2.07 -6.38 2.96
N ALA A 137 -2.27 -6.95 4.15
CA ALA A 137 -1.22 -7.53 4.97
C ALA A 137 -1.57 -8.99 5.23
N PHE A 138 -0.63 -9.91 5.13
CA PHE A 138 -0.91 -11.32 5.37
C PHE A 138 0.21 -12.03 6.12
N THR A 139 -0.18 -13.11 6.80
CA THR A 139 0.71 -14.11 7.40
C THR A 139 0.46 -15.46 6.70
N SER A 140 1.06 -16.54 7.20
CA SER A 140 0.70 -17.91 6.76
C SER A 140 -0.77 -18.26 7.04
N ASP A 141 -1.39 -17.59 8.00
CA ASP A 141 -2.63 -18.06 8.62
C ASP A 141 -3.85 -17.26 8.17
N TYR A 142 -3.67 -15.99 7.79
CA TYR A 142 -4.76 -15.10 7.38
C TYR A 142 -4.29 -13.86 6.61
N THR A 143 -5.26 -13.18 6.00
CA THR A 143 -5.10 -11.92 5.27
C THR A 143 -5.96 -10.82 5.90
N LEU A 144 -5.40 -9.63 6.05
CA LEU A 144 -6.02 -8.42 6.55
C LEU A 144 -6.13 -7.41 5.40
N LYS A 145 -7.25 -6.69 5.32
CA LYS A 145 -7.38 -5.61 4.34
C LYS A 145 -6.50 -4.44 4.77
N GLY A 146 -5.96 -3.73 3.79
CA GLY A 146 -5.25 -2.49 4.02
C GLY A 146 -5.75 -1.35 3.15
N LYS A 147 -5.14 -0.19 3.35
CA LYS A 147 -5.37 1.04 2.62
C LYS A 147 -4.04 1.73 2.31
N SER A 148 -3.98 2.43 1.19
CA SER A 148 -2.85 3.30 0.85
C SER A 148 -2.81 4.50 1.80
N THR A 149 -1.62 4.93 2.19
CA THR A 149 -1.42 6.21 2.87
C THR A 149 -1.17 7.38 1.91
N GLY A 150 -1.08 7.10 0.60
CA GLY A 150 -0.65 8.05 -0.42
C GLY A 150 0.87 8.25 -0.50
N ARG A 151 1.64 7.66 0.43
CA ARG A 151 3.09 7.88 0.51
C ARG A 151 3.86 7.17 -0.59
N PHE A 152 3.44 5.98 -1.01
CA PHE A 152 4.09 5.30 -2.13
C PHE A 152 3.92 6.10 -3.42
N GLU A 153 2.71 6.57 -3.68
CA GLU A 153 2.37 7.31 -4.88
C GLU A 153 3.16 8.63 -4.94
N ASN A 154 3.26 9.34 -3.81
CA ASN A 154 4.10 10.54 -3.71
C ASN A 154 5.59 10.21 -3.91
N TRP A 155 6.10 9.15 -3.27
CA TRP A 155 7.49 8.72 -3.44
C TRP A 155 7.81 8.39 -4.91
N LEU A 156 6.91 7.70 -5.61
CA LEU A 156 7.11 7.33 -7.01
C LEU A 156 7.04 8.57 -7.92
N ILE A 157 6.13 9.52 -7.65
CA ILE A 157 6.13 10.83 -8.32
C ILE A 157 7.48 11.53 -8.13
N GLU A 158 8.00 11.55 -6.91
CA GLU A 158 9.28 12.17 -6.60
C GLU A 158 10.43 11.48 -7.36
N GLN A 159 10.47 10.15 -7.43
CA GLN A 159 11.51 9.46 -8.20
C GLN A 159 11.45 9.81 -9.69
N LEU A 160 10.26 9.81 -10.29
CA LEU A 160 10.07 10.12 -11.71
C LEU A 160 10.28 11.61 -12.04
N SER A 161 10.27 12.47 -11.02
CA SER A 161 10.49 13.91 -11.18
C SER A 161 11.97 14.30 -11.07
N LYS A 162 12.86 13.39 -10.64
CA LYS A 162 14.30 13.66 -10.55
C LYS A 162 14.89 13.86 -11.95
N LYS A 163 15.97 14.64 -12.02
CA LYS A 163 16.73 14.93 -13.24
C LYS A 163 18.04 14.18 -13.22
#